data_AF-A0A4Z0NCM4-F1
#
_entry.id   AF-A0A4Z0NCM4-F1
#
_cell.length_a   1.000
_cell.length_b   1.000
_cell.length_c   1.000
_cell.angle_alpha   90.00
_cell.angle_beta   90.00
_cell.angle_gamma   90.00
#
_symmetry.space_group_name_H-M   'P 1'
#
loop_
_entity.id
_entity.type
_entity.pdbx_description
1 polymer ?
#
loop_
_entity_poly.entity_id
_entity_poly.type
_entity_poly.pdbx_seq_one_letter_code
_entity_poly.pdbx_strand_id
1 'polypeptide(L)'
;MSMRERTTDHIAYGSVEMLLEHAAECLHSAARKADLAVACADSSDRPGLNYHARQGAAYFEQALGFLQMLNEAVDAAKAERLLA
;
A
#
# COMPACT_ATOMS: atom_id res chain seq x y z
N MET A 1 -3.30 -17.54 -38.79
CA MET A 1 -3.77 -17.25 -37.41
C MET A 1 -2.95 -18.11 -36.46
N SER A 2 -2.00 -17.53 -35.74
CA SER A 2 -1.34 -18.19 -34.62
C SER A 2 -1.66 -17.33 -33.42
N MET A 3 -2.56 -17.82 -32.57
CA MET A 3 -2.81 -17.28 -31.25
C MET A 3 -1.50 -17.44 -30.49
N ARG A 4 -0.67 -16.40 -30.49
CA ARG A 4 0.22 -16.16 -29.36
C ARG A 4 -0.70 -16.06 -28.18
N GLU A 5 -0.78 -17.15 -27.41
CA GLU A 5 -1.09 -17.09 -26.01
C GLU A 5 -0.22 -15.98 -25.46
N ARG A 6 -0.82 -14.79 -25.31
CA ARG A 6 -0.34 -13.81 -24.35
C ARG A 6 -0.53 -14.53 -23.04
N THR A 7 0.47 -15.28 -22.64
CA THR A 7 0.72 -15.57 -21.24
C THR A 7 0.82 -14.19 -20.61
N THR A 8 -0.32 -13.66 -20.19
CA THR A 8 -0.40 -12.94 -18.94
C THR A 8 0.13 -13.93 -17.91
N ASP A 9 1.45 -14.14 -17.87
CA ASP A 9 2.16 -14.43 -16.64
C ASP A 9 1.84 -13.23 -15.78
N HIS A 10 0.74 -13.43 -15.09
CA HIS A 10 0.04 -12.62 -14.15
C HIS A 10 1.07 -11.75 -13.45
N ILE A 11 1.00 -10.42 -13.68
CA ILE A 11 1.53 -9.44 -12.73
C ILE A 11 1.20 -10.03 -11.37
N ALA A 12 2.22 -10.49 -10.64
CA ALA A 12 2.03 -11.36 -9.49
C ALA A 12 1.45 -10.52 -8.36
N TYR A 13 0.21 -10.07 -8.48
CA TYR A 13 -0.58 -9.40 -7.45
C TYR A 13 -0.31 -10.16 -6.15
N GLY A 14 0.52 -9.59 -5.27
CA GLY A 14 0.93 -10.25 -4.03
C GLY A 14 2.34 -10.86 -3.94
N SER A 15 3.31 -10.57 -4.82
CA SER A 15 4.71 -10.87 -4.46
C SER A 15 5.13 -10.08 -3.23
N VAL A 16 6.00 -10.66 -2.40
CA VAL A 16 6.52 -10.04 -1.17
C VAL A 16 7.16 -8.67 -1.49
N GLU A 17 7.96 -8.58 -2.56
CA GLU A 17 8.58 -7.31 -2.95
C GLU A 17 7.55 -6.25 -3.35
N MET A 18 6.52 -6.61 -4.13
CA MET A 18 5.50 -5.63 -4.54
C MET A 18 4.61 -5.19 -3.39
N LEU A 19 4.28 -6.09 -2.46
CA LEU A 19 3.53 -5.71 -1.25
C LEU A 19 4.33 -4.73 -0.39
N LEU A 20 5.65 -4.93 -0.28
CA LEU A 20 6.55 -4.00 0.40
C LEU A 20 6.64 -2.65 -0.32
N GLU A 21 6.78 -2.66 -1.65
CA GLU A 21 6.82 -1.44 -2.46
C GLU A 21 5.53 -0.63 -2.31
N HIS A 22 4.36 -1.27 -2.46
CA HIS A 22 3.07 -0.60 -2.28
C HIS A 22 2.83 -0.10 -0.85
N ALA A 23 3.22 -0.87 0.17
CA ALA A 23 3.17 -0.41 1.55
C ALA A 23 4.03 0.86 1.73
N ALA A 24 5.24 0.89 1.17
CA ALA A 24 6.12 2.05 1.22
C ALA A 24 5.56 3.26 0.47
N GLU A 25 5.00 3.07 -0.73
CA GLU A 25 4.35 4.13 -1.52
C GLU A 25 3.16 4.76 -0.78
N CYS A 26 2.32 3.92 -0.16
CA CYS A 26 1.21 4.37 0.67
C CYS A 26 1.70 5.14 1.89
N LEU A 27 2.73 4.66 2.61
CA LEU A 27 3.32 5.38 3.74
C LEU A 27 3.93 6.71 3.33
N HIS A 28 4.63 6.78 2.19
CA HIS A 28 5.17 8.02 1.66
C HIS A 28 4.06 9.01 1.30
N SER A 29 2.98 8.52 0.70
CA SER A 29 1.80 9.34 0.39
C SER A 29 1.09 9.84 1.64
N ALA A 30 0.98 9.02 2.69
CA ALA A 30 0.44 9.40 3.99
C ALA A 30 1.29 10.50 4.65
N ALA A 31 2.61 10.34 4.68
CA ALA A 31 3.54 11.34 5.21
C ALA A 31 3.40 12.69 4.48
N ARG A 32 3.41 12.67 3.14
CA ARG A 32 3.20 13.88 2.33
C ARG A 32 1.86 14.56 2.62
N LYS A 33 0.78 13.79 2.86
CA LYS A 33 -0.52 14.35 3.23
C LYS A 33 -0.51 14.95 4.63
N ALA A 34 0.24 14.37 5.57
CA ALA A 34 0.44 14.95 6.89
C ALA A 34 1.19 16.29 6.81
N ASP A 35 2.26 16.39 6.01
CA ASP A 35 2.99 17.64 5.80
C ASP A 35 2.09 18.75 5.24
N LEU A 36 1.25 18.40 4.25
CA LEU A 36 0.27 19.34 3.69
C LEU A 36 -0.80 19.75 4.71
N ALA A 37 -1.24 18.82 5.57
CA ALA A 37 -2.17 19.13 6.64
C ALA A 37 -1.58 20.12 7.65
N VAL A 38 -0.30 19.96 8.01
CA VAL A 38 0.43 20.91 8.87
C VAL A 38 0.52 22.28 8.20
N ALA A 39 0.88 22.35 6.92
CA ALA A 39 0.94 23.61 6.18
C ALA A 39 -0.42 24.33 6.13
N CYS A 40 -1.53 23.59 5.97
CA CYS A 40 -2.88 24.15 6.06
C CYS A 40 -3.21 24.67 7.48
N ALA A 41 -2.77 23.97 8.53
CA ALA A 41 -2.96 24.43 9.90
C ALA A 41 -2.21 25.74 10.15
N ASP A 42 -0.96 25.84 9.70
CA ASP A 42 -0.12 27.04 9.81
C ASP A 42 -0.73 28.24 9.06
N SER A 43 -1.40 27.98 7.94
CA SER A 43 -2.10 29.02 7.16
C SER A 43 -3.56 29.26 7.58
N SER A 44 -4.03 28.63 8.67
CA SER A 44 -5.44 28.67 9.12
C SER A 44 -6.47 28.18 8.08
N ASP A 45 -6.06 27.37 7.10
CA ASP A 45 -6.93 26.71 6.12
C ASP A 45 -7.58 25.44 6.72
N ARG A 46 -8.70 25.63 7.41
CA ARG A 46 -9.43 24.53 8.07
C ARG A 46 -9.98 23.48 7.08
N PRO A 47 -10.58 23.84 5.94
CA PRO A 47 -10.98 22.85 4.94
C PRO A 47 -9.82 22.02 4.41
N GLY A 48 -8.70 22.67 4.05
CA GLY A 48 -7.49 21.98 3.57
C GLY A 48 -6.92 21.02 4.60
N LEU A 49 -6.83 21.46 5.86
CA LEU A 49 -6.40 20.62 6.99
C LEU A 49 -7.27 19.35 7.09
N ASN A 50 -8.60 19.50 7.08
CA ASN A 50 -9.49 18.35 7.20
C ASN A 50 -9.35 17.38 6.02
N TYR A 51 -9.27 17.94 4.80
CA TYR A 51 -9.11 17.15 3.58
C TYR A 51 -7.81 16.36 3.59
N HIS A 52 -6.67 17.02 3.84
CA HIS A 52 -5.36 16.37 3.83
C HIS A 52 -5.20 15.35 4.96
N ALA A 53 -5.70 15.64 6.16
CA ALA A 53 -5.71 14.68 7.26
C ALA A 53 -6.47 13.39 6.92
N ARG A 54 -7.68 13.50 6.34
CA ARG A 54 -8.47 12.34 5.91
C ARG A 54 -7.79 11.54 4.81
N GLN A 55 -7.21 12.21 3.83
CA GLN A 55 -6.46 11.55 2.76
C GLN A 55 -5.22 10.84 3.29
N GLY A 56 -4.49 11.44 4.23
CA GLY A 56 -3.36 10.80 4.90
C GLY A 56 -3.78 9.53 5.64
N ALA A 57 -4.88 9.58 6.39
CA ALA A 57 -5.43 8.41 7.07
C ALA A 57 -5.79 7.28 6.09
N ALA A 58 -6.45 7.59 4.97
CA ALA A 58 -6.79 6.59 3.96
C ALA A 58 -5.55 5.89 3.36
N TYR A 59 -4.47 6.63 3.09
CA TYR A 59 -3.22 6.02 2.63
C TYR A 59 -2.56 5.16 3.71
N PHE A 60 -2.63 5.58 4.99
CA PHE A 60 -2.10 4.78 6.09
C PHE A 60 -2.88 3.47 6.26
N GLU A 61 -4.21 3.50 6.15
CA GLU A 61 -5.06 2.31 6.16
C GLU A 61 -4.72 1.37 5.00
N GLN A 62 -4.47 1.89 3.80
CA GLN A 62 -4.02 1.09 2.66
C GLN A 62 -2.66 0.43 2.91
N ALA A 63 -1.69 1.17 3.48
CA ALA A 63 -0.39 0.61 3.84
C ALA A 63 -0.53 -0.55 4.84
N LEU A 64 -1.39 -0.40 5.86
CA LEU A 64 -1.68 -1.46 6.82
C LEU A 64 -2.28 -2.70 6.13
N GLY A 65 -3.17 -2.51 5.15
CA GLY A 65 -3.72 -3.60 4.35
C GLY A 65 -2.63 -4.40 3.62
N PHE A 66 -1.68 -3.71 2.96
CA PHE A 66 -0.56 -4.39 2.29
C PHE A 66 0.37 -5.12 3.27
N LEU A 67 0.65 -4.52 4.43
CA LEU A 67 1.46 -5.16 5.47
C LEU A 67 0.77 -6.40 6.06
N GLN A 68 -0.56 -6.38 6.19
CA GLN A 68 -1.32 -7.54 6.60
C GLN A 68 -1.20 -8.68 5.57
N MET A 69 -1.42 -8.38 4.28
CA MET A 69 -1.26 -9.36 3.20
C MET A 69 0.15 -9.96 3.18
N LEU A 70 1.18 -9.15 3.46
CA LEU A 70 2.56 -9.60 3.55
C LEU A 70 2.75 -10.63 4.68
N ASN A 71 2.20 -10.35 5.86
CA ASN A 71 2.28 -11.27 7.00
C ASN A 71 1.57 -12.60 6.69
N GLU A 72 0.39 -12.54 6.07
CA GLU A 72 -0.37 -13.72 5.66
C GLU A 72 0.40 -14.57 4.64
N ALA A 73 1.04 -13.94 3.66
CA ALA A 73 1.88 -14.63 2.67
C ALA A 73 3.10 -15.31 3.31
N VAL A 74 3.76 -14.63 4.25
CA VAL A 74 4.91 -15.18 4.98
C VAL A 74 4.50 -16.37 5.84
N ASP A 75 3.35 -16.31 6.51
CA ASP A 75 2.89 -17.40 7.36
C ASP A 75 2.40 -18.61 6.55
N ALA A 76 1.76 -18.40 5.40
CA ALA A 76 1.43 -19.46 4.45
C ALA A 76 2.69 -20.20 3.98
N ALA A 77 3.74 -19.47 3.57
CA ALA A 77 5.00 -20.06 3.13
C ALA A 77 5.72 -20.85 4.24
N LYS A 78 5.61 -20.42 5.51
CA LYS A 78 6.15 -21.19 6.65
C LYS A 78 5.38 -22.48 6.87
N ALA A 79 4.05 -22.44 6.78
CA ALA A 79 3.20 -23.62 6.98
C ALA A 79 3.49 -24.70 5.92
N GLU A 80 3.65 -24.32 4.65
CA GLU A 80 4.01 -25.24 3.57
C GLU A 80 5.36 -25.94 3.81
N ARG A 81 6.36 -25.21 4.30
CA ARG A 81 7.68 -25.77 4.64
C ARG A 81 7.67 -26.74 5.81
N LEU A 82 6.70 -26.65 6.71
CA LEU A 82 6.56 -27.57 7.84
C LEU A 82 5.81 -28.86 7.48
N LEU A 83 5.09 -28.86 6.34
CA LEU A 83 4.32 -30.00 5.84
C LEU A 83 5.03 -30.78 4.71
N ALA A 84 6.16 -30.27 4.21
CA ALA A 84 7.01 -30.87 3.19
C ALA A 84 8.16 -31.69 3.81
#